data_AF-A0A0F6U4M8-F1
#
_entry.id   AF-A0A0F6U4M8-F1
#
_cell.length_a   1.000
_cell.length_b   1.000
_cell.length_c   1.000
_cell.angle_alpha   90.00
_cell.angle_beta   90.00
_cell.angle_gamma   90.00
#
_symmetry.space_group_name_H-M   'P 1'
#
loop_
_entity.id
_entity.type
_entity.pdbx_description
1 polymer ?
#
loop_
_entity_poly.entity_id
_entity_poly.type
_entity_poly.pdbx_seq_one_letter_code
_entity_poly.pdbx_strand_id
1 'polypeptide(L)'
;MNTLITIREASDLLGVSVKTLRRWEQQGKISSIRTPGGHRRFRRQDLLQSGQANPSIIGYARVNRPEQKPQLDAQIKALEYFCHQQGQPFEILIDIGDGVSYNRPNFMRLVEMICRGEVKSLVLTHAETVSRFSHDFILGLCSLFKIQVILLNQPHESIAAEDLVDDLQALVTICYNRLYPLHNPAHQQLLEYLGALKNVRAA
;
A
#
# COMPACT_ATOMS: atom_id res chain seq x y z
N MET A 1 -24.88 -12.84 4.20
CA MET A 1 -25.86 -12.35 5.20
C MET A 1 -26.08 -10.87 4.96
N ASN A 2 -27.32 -10.47 4.67
CA ASN A 2 -27.66 -9.12 4.21
C ASN A 2 -27.97 -8.19 5.40
N THR A 3 -26.97 -7.91 6.24
CA THR A 3 -27.13 -7.11 7.46
C THR A 3 -27.22 -5.61 7.15
N LEU A 4 -28.31 -4.99 7.61
CA LEU A 4 -28.54 -3.56 7.53
C LEU A 4 -28.00 -2.88 8.79
N ILE A 5 -27.12 -1.90 8.61
CA ILE A 5 -26.49 -1.15 9.70
C ILE A 5 -27.00 0.29 9.75
N THR A 6 -26.96 0.88 10.95
CA THR A 6 -27.25 2.29 11.22
C THR A 6 -26.23 3.21 10.52
N ILE A 7 -26.56 4.49 10.37
CA ILE A 7 -25.58 5.48 9.88
C ILE A 7 -24.37 5.64 10.80
N ARG A 8 -24.52 5.39 12.10
CA ARG A 8 -23.43 5.50 13.08
C ARG A 8 -22.47 4.32 12.93
N GLU A 9 -23.00 3.12 12.90
CA GLU A 9 -22.22 1.90 12.62
C GLU A 9 -21.56 1.96 11.23
N ALA A 10 -22.21 2.56 10.23
CA ALA A 10 -21.60 2.83 8.93
C ALA A 10 -20.44 3.83 9.02
N SER A 11 -20.59 4.87 9.86
CA SER A 11 -19.57 5.88 10.15
C SER A 11 -18.33 5.22 10.75
N ASP A 12 -18.55 4.40 11.77
CA ASP A 12 -17.50 3.70 12.50
C ASP A 12 -16.82 2.65 11.61
N LEU A 13 -17.61 1.95 10.77
CA LEU A 13 -17.11 0.95 9.82
C LEU A 13 -16.20 1.57 8.76
N LEU A 14 -16.58 2.73 8.22
CA LEU A 14 -15.85 3.40 7.13
C LEU A 14 -14.80 4.40 7.64
N GLY A 15 -14.71 4.63 8.96
CA GLY A 15 -13.77 5.59 9.55
C GLY A 15 -14.01 7.04 9.12
N VAL A 16 -15.23 7.39 8.68
CA VAL A 16 -15.59 8.74 8.23
C VAL A 16 -16.68 9.33 9.10
N SER A 17 -16.85 10.65 9.07
CA SER A 17 -17.95 11.30 9.81
C SER A 17 -19.34 10.97 9.23
N VAL A 18 -20.37 10.96 10.08
CA VAL A 18 -21.78 10.85 9.66
C VAL A 18 -22.15 11.91 8.61
N LYS A 19 -21.56 13.11 8.69
CA LYS A 19 -21.77 14.20 7.72
C LYS A 19 -21.21 13.83 6.34
N THR A 20 -20.06 13.16 6.30
CA THR A 20 -19.43 12.65 5.08
C THR A 20 -20.33 11.60 4.42
N LEU A 21 -20.87 10.65 5.18
CA LEU A 21 -21.80 9.64 4.65
C LEU A 21 -23.06 10.24 4.03
N ARG A 22 -23.67 11.24 4.68
CA ARG A 22 -24.84 11.94 4.11
C ARG A 22 -24.50 12.64 2.80
N ARG A 23 -23.32 13.25 2.71
CA ARG A 23 -22.85 13.89 1.48
C ARG A 23 -22.62 12.86 0.38
N TRP A 24 -22.02 11.72 0.70
CA TRP A 24 -21.80 10.65 -0.26
C TRP A 24 -23.09 10.03 -0.77
N GLU A 25 -24.11 9.88 0.09
CA GLU A 25 -25.45 9.45 -0.31
C GLU A 25 -26.09 10.47 -1.28
N GLN A 26 -26.03 11.77 -0.96
CA GLN A 26 -26.54 12.83 -1.84
C GLN A 26 -25.82 12.90 -3.19
N GLN A 27 -24.54 12.55 -3.22
CA GLN A 27 -23.73 12.46 -4.43
C GLN A 27 -23.93 11.13 -5.19
N GLY A 28 -24.76 10.22 -4.68
CA GLY A 28 -25.01 8.91 -5.28
C GLY A 28 -23.86 7.92 -5.13
N LYS A 29 -22.81 8.23 -4.36
CA LYS A 29 -21.68 7.33 -4.13
C LYS A 29 -22.11 6.12 -3.33
N ILE A 30 -22.83 6.34 -2.23
CA ILE A 30 -23.33 5.27 -1.37
C ILE A 30 -24.86 5.17 -1.43
N SER A 31 -25.38 3.95 -1.39
CA SER A 31 -26.81 3.69 -1.41
C SER A 31 -27.33 3.43 0.01
N SER A 32 -28.48 4.03 0.35
CA SER A 32 -29.16 3.78 1.62
C SER A 32 -30.60 3.33 1.39
N ILE A 33 -31.11 2.55 2.34
CA ILE A 33 -32.51 2.15 2.44
C ILE A 33 -33.14 2.98 3.54
N ARG A 34 -34.31 3.57 3.27
CA ARG A 34 -35.06 4.28 4.30
C ARG A 34 -36.06 3.33 4.96
N THR A 35 -36.03 3.30 6.29
CA THR A 35 -37.11 2.68 7.08
C THR A 35 -38.40 3.48 6.95
N PRO A 36 -39.57 2.92 7.30
CA PRO A 36 -40.83 3.66 7.36
C PRO A 36 -40.76 4.94 8.21
N GLY A 37 -39.95 4.95 9.27
CA GLY A 37 -39.68 6.13 10.12
C GLY A 37 -38.66 7.13 9.55
N GLY A 38 -38.24 6.99 8.28
CA GLY A 38 -37.30 7.92 7.64
C GLY A 38 -35.82 7.75 8.01
N HIS A 39 -35.48 6.82 8.89
CA HIS A 39 -34.08 6.52 9.22
C HIS A 39 -33.35 5.80 8.08
N ARG A 40 -32.10 6.19 7.86
CA ARG A 40 -31.20 5.56 6.88
C ARG A 40 -30.61 4.26 7.43
N ARG A 41 -30.65 3.23 6.61
CA ARG A 41 -29.99 1.94 6.81
C ARG A 41 -29.09 1.66 5.62
N PHE A 42 -27.93 1.10 5.89
CA PHE A 42 -26.96 0.79 4.86
C PHE A 42 -26.72 -0.71 4.85
N ARG A 43 -26.67 -1.32 3.67
CA ARG A 43 -26.16 -2.69 3.56
C ARG A 43 -24.66 -2.64 3.75
N ARG A 44 -24.15 -3.44 4.69
CA ARG A 44 -22.72 -3.48 5.00
C ARG A 44 -21.85 -3.75 3.76
N GLN A 45 -22.32 -4.65 2.88
CA GLN A 45 -21.62 -5.00 1.64
C GLN A 45 -21.61 -3.84 0.64
N ASP A 46 -22.72 -3.09 0.53
CA ASP A 46 -22.84 -1.98 -0.41
C ASP A 46 -21.89 -0.86 0.03
N LEU A 47 -21.76 -0.60 1.34
CA LEU A 47 -20.82 0.40 1.84
C LEU A 47 -19.37 0.10 1.49
N LEU A 48 -18.96 -1.16 1.60
CA LEU A 48 -17.61 -1.62 1.24
C LEU A 48 -17.37 -1.60 -0.28
N GLN A 49 -18.43 -1.62 -1.09
CA GLN A 49 -18.37 -1.61 -2.56
C GLN A 49 -18.73 -0.25 -3.19
N SER A 50 -19.23 0.70 -2.39
CA SER A 50 -19.83 1.95 -2.86
C SER A 50 -18.84 3.06 -3.23
N GLY A 51 -17.54 2.78 -3.22
CA GLY A 51 -16.61 3.51 -4.07
C GLY A 51 -16.86 3.10 -5.52
N GLN A 52 -17.90 3.67 -6.17
CA GLN A 52 -18.14 3.52 -7.60
C GLN A 52 -17.06 4.26 -8.43
N ALA A 53 -15.80 3.98 -8.17
CA ALA A 53 -14.78 4.08 -9.21
C ALA A 53 -14.79 2.73 -9.92
N ASN A 54 -14.74 2.73 -11.25
CA ASN A 54 -14.48 1.48 -11.97
C ASN A 54 -13.13 0.96 -11.49
N PRO A 55 -13.09 -0.13 -10.71
CA PRO A 55 -11.87 -0.50 -10.02
C PRO A 55 -10.85 -0.91 -11.08
N SER A 56 -9.73 -0.22 -11.08
CA SER A 56 -8.71 -0.35 -12.12
C SER A 56 -7.66 -1.37 -11.71
N ILE A 57 -6.87 -1.80 -12.69
CA ILE A 57 -5.67 -2.58 -12.44
C ILE A 57 -4.58 -1.59 -12.01
N ILE A 58 -3.95 -1.81 -10.86
CA ILE A 58 -2.85 -0.98 -10.38
C ILE A 58 -1.55 -1.77 -10.47
N GLY A 59 -0.61 -1.28 -11.26
CA GLY A 59 0.78 -1.72 -11.20
C GLY A 59 1.52 -0.91 -10.14
N TYR A 60 2.40 -1.55 -9.35
CA TYR A 60 3.27 -0.83 -8.42
C TYR A 60 4.72 -1.24 -8.61
N ALA A 61 5.57 -0.23 -8.84
CA ALA A 61 7.01 -0.37 -9.04
C ALA A 61 7.79 0.48 -8.02
N ARG A 62 8.94 -0.03 -7.58
CA ARG A 62 9.79 0.65 -6.61
C ARG A 62 11.25 0.31 -6.80
N VAL A 63 12.11 1.30 -6.54
CA VAL A 63 13.55 1.12 -6.33
C VAL A 63 13.99 1.89 -5.07
N ASN A 64 15.14 1.53 -4.50
CA ASN A 64 15.64 2.17 -3.28
C ASN A 64 16.22 3.57 -3.56
N ARG A 65 16.91 3.73 -4.70
CA ARG A 65 17.67 4.95 -5.02
C ARG A 65 17.42 5.42 -6.46
N PRO A 66 17.56 6.74 -6.75
CA PRO A 66 17.35 7.28 -8.10
C PRO A 66 18.30 6.70 -9.17
N GLU A 67 19.50 6.27 -8.78
CA GLU A 67 20.50 5.69 -9.66
C GLU A 67 20.05 4.34 -10.25
N GLN A 68 19.10 3.67 -9.59
CA GLN A 68 18.48 2.42 -10.04
C GLN A 68 17.37 2.65 -11.08
N LYS A 69 17.28 3.85 -11.66
CA LYS A 69 16.32 4.18 -12.71
C LYS A 69 16.23 3.15 -13.85
N PRO A 70 17.34 2.57 -14.37
CA PRO A 70 17.24 1.55 -15.42
C PRO A 70 16.44 0.30 -14.98
N GLN A 71 16.63 -0.12 -13.73
CA GLN A 71 15.88 -1.22 -13.13
C GLN A 71 14.40 -0.85 -12.95
N LEU A 72 14.12 0.38 -12.52
CA LEU A 72 12.76 0.89 -12.41
C LEU A 72 12.04 0.92 -13.76
N ASP A 73 12.71 1.42 -14.80
CA ASP A 73 12.16 1.47 -16.17
C ASP A 73 11.87 0.06 -16.71
N ALA A 74 12.71 -0.93 -16.37
CA ALA A 74 12.44 -2.34 -16.70
C ALA A 74 11.20 -2.89 -15.98
N GLN A 75 11.03 -2.58 -14.69
CA GLN A 75 9.82 -2.95 -13.94
C GLN A 75 8.56 -2.31 -14.54
N ILE A 76 8.62 -1.02 -14.86
CA ILE A 76 7.50 -0.29 -15.47
C ILE A 76 7.10 -0.95 -16.79
N LYS A 77 8.05 -1.20 -17.69
CA LYS A 77 7.77 -1.86 -18.99
C LYS A 77 7.14 -3.23 -18.81
N ALA A 78 7.60 -4.03 -17.84
CA ALA A 78 7.03 -5.33 -17.54
C ALA A 78 5.56 -5.22 -17.07
N LEU A 79 5.28 -4.27 -16.17
CA LEU A 79 3.92 -3.99 -15.69
C LEU A 79 3.02 -3.48 -16.81
N GLU A 80 3.48 -2.53 -17.62
CA GLU A 80 2.75 -2.00 -18.77
C GLU A 80 2.39 -3.11 -19.76
N TYR A 81 3.37 -3.93 -20.14
CA TYR A 81 3.18 -5.03 -21.08
C TYR A 81 2.12 -6.02 -20.60
N PHE A 82 2.15 -6.38 -19.31
CA PHE A 82 1.14 -7.26 -18.73
C PHE A 82 -0.25 -6.59 -18.65
N CYS A 83 -0.32 -5.36 -18.17
CA CYS A 83 -1.58 -4.64 -18.00
C CYS A 83 -2.27 -4.33 -19.33
N HIS A 84 -1.50 -4.01 -20.38
CA HIS A 84 -2.04 -3.81 -21.73
C HIS A 84 -2.73 -5.06 -22.29
N GLN A 85 -2.21 -6.26 -21.99
CA GLN A 85 -2.82 -7.52 -22.43
C GLN A 85 -4.18 -7.80 -21.75
N GLN A 86 -4.44 -7.21 -20.58
CA GLN A 86 -5.70 -7.38 -19.86
C GLN A 86 -6.86 -6.57 -20.48
N GLY A 87 -6.57 -5.62 -21.39
CA GLY A 87 -7.58 -4.82 -22.08
C GLY A 87 -8.45 -3.95 -21.16
N GLN A 88 -7.96 -3.65 -19.95
CA GLN A 88 -8.66 -2.88 -18.93
C GLN A 88 -7.88 -1.59 -18.61
N PRO A 89 -8.56 -0.52 -18.15
CA PRO A 89 -7.86 0.67 -17.69
C PRO A 89 -6.96 0.31 -16.51
N PHE A 90 -5.70 0.75 -16.59
CA PHE A 90 -4.71 0.53 -15.56
C PHE A 90 -3.95 1.82 -15.25
N GLU A 91 -3.37 1.87 -14.06
CA GLU A 91 -2.46 2.92 -13.64
C GLU A 91 -1.20 2.28 -13.04
N ILE A 92 -0.03 2.89 -13.26
CA ILE A 92 1.22 2.44 -12.65
C ILE A 92 1.67 3.49 -11.64
N LEU A 93 1.82 3.04 -10.40
CA LEU A 93 2.30 3.82 -9.27
C LEU A 93 3.78 3.52 -9.05
N ILE A 94 4.57 4.56 -8.82
CA ILE A 94 6.04 4.49 -8.79
C ILE A 94 6.55 5.19 -7.54
N ASP A 95 7.41 4.55 -6.77
CA ASP A 95 8.15 5.21 -5.68
C ASP A 95 9.66 4.98 -5.80
N ILE A 96 10.42 5.95 -5.28
CA ILE A 96 11.84 5.80 -5.00
C ILE A 96 12.01 5.95 -3.49
N GLY A 97 12.58 4.94 -2.85
CA GLY A 97 12.83 4.93 -1.42
C GLY A 97 13.00 3.52 -0.87
N ASP A 98 13.54 3.43 0.35
CA ASP A 98 13.83 2.17 1.03
C ASP A 98 12.58 1.28 1.18
N GLY A 99 12.81 -0.02 1.41
CA GLY A 99 11.79 -1.03 1.56
C GLY A 99 11.09 -1.06 2.92
N VAL A 100 11.44 -0.16 3.85
CA VAL A 100 11.00 -0.18 5.25
C VAL A 100 9.99 0.93 5.53
N SER A 101 10.21 2.10 4.94
CA SER A 101 9.38 3.27 5.09
C SER A 101 8.04 3.09 4.40
N TYR A 102 6.97 3.29 5.17
CA TYR A 102 5.60 3.33 4.68
C TYR A 102 5.18 4.72 4.21
N ASN A 103 5.97 5.77 4.46
CA ASN A 103 5.61 7.15 4.12
C ASN A 103 6.05 7.54 2.70
N ARG A 104 5.85 6.63 1.74
CA ARG A 104 6.10 6.90 0.32
C ARG A 104 4.78 7.36 -0.32
N PRO A 105 4.79 8.43 -1.12
CA PRO A 105 3.56 9.10 -1.56
C PRO A 105 2.65 8.17 -2.39
N ASN A 106 3.21 7.40 -3.32
CA ASN A 106 2.40 6.51 -4.15
C ASN A 106 2.03 5.21 -3.44
N PHE A 107 2.84 4.74 -2.49
CA PHE A 107 2.46 3.64 -1.59
C PHE A 107 1.25 4.03 -0.71
N MET A 108 1.28 5.20 -0.09
CA MET A 108 0.14 5.68 0.71
C MET A 108 -1.09 5.90 -0.17
N ARG A 109 -0.90 6.43 -1.38
CA ARG A 109 -1.97 6.51 -2.38
C ARG A 109 -2.55 5.15 -2.73
N LEU A 110 -1.72 4.11 -2.94
CA LEU A 110 -2.18 2.74 -3.17
C LEU A 110 -3.02 2.23 -1.99
N VAL A 111 -2.56 2.42 -0.76
CA VAL A 111 -3.32 2.03 0.45
C VAL A 111 -4.66 2.77 0.55
N GLU A 112 -4.69 4.07 0.24
CA GLU A 112 -5.94 4.83 0.18
C GLU A 112 -6.90 4.29 -0.90
N MET A 113 -6.39 3.98 -2.10
CA MET A 113 -7.18 3.41 -3.19
C MET A 113 -7.76 2.03 -2.82
N ILE A 114 -6.98 1.18 -2.14
CA ILE A 114 -7.42 -0.11 -1.59
C ILE A 114 -8.59 0.11 -0.62
N CYS A 115 -8.41 1.01 0.36
CA CYS A 115 -9.44 1.31 1.36
C CYS A 115 -10.71 1.93 0.76
N ARG A 116 -10.60 2.63 -0.37
CA ARG A 116 -11.74 3.21 -1.11
C ARG A 116 -12.41 2.23 -2.06
N GLY A 117 -11.85 1.04 -2.26
CA GLY A 117 -12.38 0.05 -3.22
C GLY A 117 -12.11 0.39 -4.69
N GLU A 118 -11.12 1.25 -4.96
CA GLU A 118 -10.78 1.73 -6.31
C GLU A 118 -9.83 0.77 -7.05
N VAL A 119 -9.35 -0.28 -6.36
CA VAL A 119 -8.38 -1.24 -6.89
C VAL A 119 -9.06 -2.58 -7.12
N LYS A 120 -9.00 -3.09 -8.35
CA LYS A 120 -9.50 -4.43 -8.70
C LYS A 120 -8.42 -5.48 -8.54
N SER A 121 -7.24 -5.17 -9.09
CA SER A 121 -6.10 -6.06 -9.11
C SER A 121 -4.83 -5.25 -8.85
N LEU A 122 -3.95 -5.79 -8.03
CA LEU A 122 -2.62 -5.25 -7.79
C LEU A 122 -1.60 -6.12 -8.54
N VAL A 123 -0.85 -5.53 -9.47
CA VAL A 123 0.19 -6.21 -10.25
C VAL A 123 1.54 -5.75 -9.74
N LEU A 124 2.38 -6.70 -9.37
CA LEU A 124 3.73 -6.47 -8.87
C LEU A 124 4.71 -7.33 -9.64
N THR A 125 5.96 -6.88 -9.75
CA THR A 125 7.07 -7.74 -10.16
C THR A 125 7.37 -8.77 -9.07
N HIS A 126 7.53 -8.33 -7.82
CA HIS A 126 7.72 -9.19 -6.66
C HIS A 126 6.89 -8.69 -5.47
N ALA A 127 6.63 -9.56 -4.49
CA ALA A 127 5.89 -9.17 -3.29
C ALA A 127 6.61 -8.07 -2.51
N GLU A 128 7.94 -8.12 -2.46
CA GLU A 128 8.77 -7.15 -1.71
C GLU A 128 8.81 -5.75 -2.32
N THR A 129 8.28 -5.56 -3.54
CA THR A 129 8.21 -4.25 -4.17
C THR A 129 7.37 -3.29 -3.33
N VAL A 130 6.26 -3.77 -2.74
CA VAL A 130 5.43 -2.96 -1.83
C VAL A 130 6.08 -2.71 -0.47
N SER A 131 6.85 -3.66 0.06
CA SER A 131 7.59 -3.52 1.32
C SER A 131 8.52 -4.71 1.52
N ARG A 132 9.75 -4.47 1.97
CA ARG A 132 10.71 -5.55 2.23
C ARG A 132 10.21 -6.47 3.35
N PHE A 133 9.78 -5.89 4.45
CA PHE A 133 9.46 -6.63 5.68
C PHE A 133 7.97 -6.81 5.95
N SER A 134 7.11 -6.00 5.31
CA SER A 134 5.68 -5.98 5.61
C SER A 134 4.80 -6.24 4.38
N HIS A 135 5.34 -6.87 3.33
CA HIS A 135 4.55 -7.22 2.15
C HIS A 135 3.39 -8.14 2.52
N ASP A 136 3.60 -9.13 3.39
CA ASP A 136 2.53 -10.04 3.84
C ASP A 136 1.32 -9.32 4.42
N PHE A 137 1.54 -8.23 5.17
CA PHE A 137 0.46 -7.42 5.69
C PHE A 137 -0.34 -6.74 4.57
N ILE A 138 0.34 -6.21 3.54
CA ILE A 138 -0.30 -5.58 2.39
C ILE A 138 -1.03 -6.61 1.53
N LEU A 139 -0.44 -7.79 1.31
CA LEU A 139 -1.09 -8.89 0.60
C LEU A 139 -2.33 -9.40 1.36
N GLY A 140 -2.24 -9.49 2.68
CA GLY A 140 -3.38 -9.81 3.55
C GLY A 140 -4.48 -8.75 3.47
N LEU A 141 -4.11 -7.47 3.42
CA LEU A 141 -5.05 -6.37 3.21
C LEU A 141 -5.75 -6.52 1.85
N CYS A 142 -5.00 -6.74 0.77
CA CYS A 142 -5.57 -7.00 -0.56
C CYS A 142 -6.56 -8.18 -0.52
N SER A 143 -6.22 -9.29 0.14
CA SER A 143 -7.11 -10.43 0.31
C SER A 143 -8.42 -10.06 1.02
N LEU A 144 -8.35 -9.27 2.10
CA LEU A 144 -9.52 -8.81 2.86
C LEU A 144 -10.45 -7.91 2.03
N PHE A 145 -9.88 -7.09 1.16
CA PHE A 145 -10.62 -6.24 0.22
C PHE A 145 -10.98 -6.94 -1.09
N LYS A 146 -10.73 -8.25 -1.22
CA LYS A 146 -10.99 -9.07 -2.42
C LYS A 146 -10.27 -8.57 -3.69
N ILE A 147 -9.10 -7.97 -3.49
CA ILE A 147 -8.21 -7.50 -4.55
C ILE A 147 -7.35 -8.68 -5.00
N GLN A 148 -7.33 -8.95 -6.29
CA GLN A 148 -6.47 -9.98 -6.86
C GLN A 148 -5.03 -9.46 -6.91
N VAL A 149 -4.09 -10.13 -6.24
CA VAL A 149 -2.66 -9.84 -6.39
C VAL A 149 -2.06 -10.74 -7.46
N ILE A 150 -1.35 -10.13 -8.41
CA ILE A 150 -0.67 -10.81 -9.51
C ILE A 150 0.82 -10.51 -9.39
N LEU A 151 1.62 -11.55 -9.21
CA LEU A 151 3.09 -11.45 -9.19
C LEU A 151 3.63 -11.88 -10.57
N LEU A 152 4.32 -10.98 -11.26
CA LEU A 152 4.97 -11.30 -12.52
C LEU A 152 6.21 -12.16 -12.22
N ASN A 153 6.21 -13.40 -12.68
CA ASN A 153 7.32 -14.33 -12.46
C ASN A 153 8.51 -14.00 -13.40
N GLN A 154 9.04 -12.79 -13.28
CA GLN A 154 10.25 -12.39 -13.99
C GLN A 154 11.48 -12.99 -13.31
N PRO A 155 12.54 -13.33 -14.07
CA PRO A 155 13.81 -13.75 -13.49
C PRO A 155 14.27 -12.63 -12.54
N HIS A 156 14.28 -12.97 -11.25
CA HIS A 156 14.61 -12.04 -10.18
C HIS A 156 16.10 -11.69 -10.32
N GLU A 157 16.44 -10.43 -10.62
CA GLU A 157 17.75 -9.92 -10.21
C GLU A 157 17.71 -9.88 -8.69
N SER A 158 18.40 -10.81 -8.02
CA SER A 158 18.49 -10.86 -6.56
C SER A 158 18.59 -9.46 -5.98
N ILE A 159 17.85 -9.20 -4.89
CA ILE A 159 17.90 -7.92 -4.18
C ILE A 159 19.37 -7.56 -4.03
N ALA A 160 19.76 -6.37 -4.50
CA ALA A 160 21.14 -5.95 -4.37
C ALA A 160 21.51 -6.02 -2.88
N ALA A 161 22.64 -6.66 -2.55
CA ALA A 161 23.05 -6.79 -1.14
C ALA A 161 23.10 -5.42 -0.46
N GLU A 162 23.46 -4.37 -1.20
CA GLU A 162 23.42 -2.98 -0.77
C GLU A 162 22.02 -2.51 -0.35
N ASP A 163 20.97 -2.87 -1.09
CA ASP A 163 19.59 -2.48 -0.78
C ASP A 163 19.12 -3.15 0.53
N LEU A 164 19.49 -4.41 0.74
CA LEU A 164 19.14 -5.12 1.96
C LEU A 164 19.88 -4.54 3.18
N VAL A 165 21.15 -4.17 3.03
CA VAL A 165 21.93 -3.52 4.10
C VAL A 165 21.30 -2.17 4.47
N ASP A 166 20.93 -1.36 3.48
CA ASP A 166 20.25 -0.09 3.72
C ASP A 166 18.90 -0.29 4.42
N ASP A 167 18.10 -1.26 3.97
CA ASP A 167 16.81 -1.61 4.58
C ASP A 167 16.99 -2.06 6.05
N LEU A 168 17.99 -2.91 6.34
CA LEU A 168 18.30 -3.33 7.71
C LEU A 168 18.75 -2.16 8.58
N GLN A 169 19.60 -1.27 8.05
CA GLN A 169 20.04 -0.08 8.77
C GLN A 169 18.84 0.84 9.10
N ALA A 170 17.92 1.02 8.16
CA ALA A 170 16.70 1.80 8.39
C ALA A 170 15.83 1.17 9.50
N LEU A 171 15.66 -0.16 9.49
CA LEU A 171 14.89 -0.88 10.50
C LEU A 171 15.53 -0.76 11.89
N VAL A 172 16.85 -0.99 12.00
CA VAL A 172 17.59 -0.81 13.26
C VAL A 172 17.46 0.62 13.77
N THR A 173 17.56 1.61 12.88
CA THR A 173 17.42 3.03 13.23
C THR A 173 16.02 3.34 13.79
N ILE A 174 14.95 2.79 13.19
CA ILE A 174 13.58 2.95 13.69
C ILE A 174 13.43 2.34 15.09
N CYS A 175 13.92 1.11 15.29
CA CYS A 175 13.90 0.45 16.59
C CYS A 175 14.66 1.25 17.65
N TYR A 176 15.83 1.77 17.28
CA TYR A 176 16.69 2.49 18.20
C TYR A 176 16.10 3.84 18.62
N ASN A 177 15.54 4.61 17.67
CA ASN A 177 14.86 5.87 17.95
C ASN A 177 13.65 5.70 18.90
N ARG A 178 13.05 4.51 18.95
CA ARG A 178 11.99 4.18 19.91
C ARG A 178 12.53 3.80 21.29
N LEU A 179 13.71 3.19 21.37
CA LEU A 179 14.33 2.76 22.62
C LEU A 179 15.07 3.90 23.33
N TYR A 180 15.71 4.80 22.59
CA TYR A 180 16.57 5.84 23.13
C TYR A 180 16.17 7.22 22.60
N PRO A 181 15.92 8.21 23.49
CA PRO A 181 15.71 9.59 23.08
C PRO A 181 16.92 10.16 22.32
N LEU A 182 16.68 11.16 21.47
CA LEU A 182 17.62 11.79 20.50
C LEU A 182 18.97 12.34 21.06
N HIS A 183 19.28 12.15 22.34
CA HIS A 183 20.50 12.65 22.99
C HIS A 183 21.22 11.62 23.88
N ASN A 184 20.90 10.32 23.75
CA ASN A 184 21.63 9.29 24.48
C ASN A 184 23.02 9.03 23.84
N PRO A 185 24.13 9.05 24.60
CA PRO A 185 25.48 8.78 24.06
C PRO A 185 25.59 7.42 23.34
N ALA A 186 24.78 6.42 23.72
CA ALA A 186 24.72 5.14 23.02
C ALA A 186 24.24 5.28 21.56
N HIS A 187 23.51 6.35 21.22
CA HIS A 187 23.07 6.63 19.84
C HIS A 187 24.24 6.88 18.90
N GLN A 188 25.27 7.57 19.39
CA GLN A 188 26.47 7.86 18.61
C GLN A 188 27.27 6.58 18.33
N GLN A 189 27.35 5.69 19.33
CA GLN A 189 27.99 4.38 19.21
C GLN A 189 27.24 3.44 18.23
N LEU A 190 25.90 3.49 18.21
CA LEU A 190 25.09 2.75 17.22
C LEU A 190 25.36 3.25 15.79
N LEU A 191 25.41 4.57 15.57
CA LEU A 191 25.72 5.12 14.25
C LEU A 191 27.10 4.68 13.76
N GLU A 192 28.09 4.54 14.65
CA GLU A 192 29.40 3.98 14.34
C GLU A 192 29.31 2.49 13.95
N TYR A 193 28.58 1.66 14.71
CA TYR A 193 28.37 0.25 14.36
C TYR A 193 27.60 0.07 13.04
N LEU A 194 26.57 0.89 12.80
CA LEU A 194 25.82 0.89 11.54
C LEU A 194 26.68 1.39 10.37
N GLY A 195 27.54 2.39 10.61
CA GLY A 195 28.54 2.83 9.63
C GLY A 195 29.55 1.74 9.30
N ALA A 196 29.97 0.95 10.29
CA ALA A 196 30.87 -0.18 10.08
C ALA A 196 30.24 -1.30 9.22
N LEU A 197 28.92 -1.51 9.31
CA LEU A 197 28.19 -2.46 8.45
C LEU A 197 28.27 -2.09 6.96
N LYS A 198 28.35 -0.79 6.60
CA LYS A 198 28.57 -0.37 5.20
C LYS A 198 29.97 -0.72 4.67
N ASN A 199 30.94 -0.87 5.56
CA ASN A 199 32.32 -1.23 5.22
C ASN A 199 32.55 -2.74 5.16
N VAL A 200 31.57 -3.55 5.59
CA VAL A 200 31.52 -4.99 5.30
C VAL A 200 31.09 -5.14 3.83
N ARG A 201 31.94 -4.69 2.91
CA ARG A 201 31.81 -5.05 1.50
C ARG A 201 31.96 -6.56 1.41
N ALA A 202 30.96 -7.20 0.80
CA ALA A 202 30.92 -8.62 0.52
C ALA A 202 32.30 -9.07 -0.02
N ALA A 203 32.93 -9.97 0.74
CA ALA A 203 34.01 -10.80 0.23
C ALA A 203 33.45 -11.81 -0.76
#